data_AF-A0A5B2VA92-F1
#
_entry.id   AF-A0A5B2VA92-F1
#
_cell.length_a   1.000
_cell.length_b   1.000
_cell.length_c   1.000
_cell.angle_alpha   90.00
_cell.angle_beta   90.00
_cell.angle_gamma   90.00
#
_symmetry.space_group_name_H-M   'P 1'
#
loop_
_entity.id
_entity.type
_entity.pdbx_description
1 polymer ?
#
loop_
_entity_poly.entity_id
_entity_poly.type
_entity_poly.pdbx_seq_one_letter_code
_entity_poly.pdbx_strand_id
1 'polypeptide(L)'
;IICEKTGIWTRDGILWFSSSGEEIEPPDSVTFHIWTAYSPFTTWVQIVKDWMKTKGDTGKRKTFVNTTLGETWEAKIGERPDAEVMAERKEHYSAPVPDRVAYLTAGIDSQLDRYEMRVWGWGPGEESWLIDRQIIMGRHDDEQTLLRVDEAINKTYTRRNGAEMS
;
A
#
# COMPACT_ATOMS: atom_id res chain seq x y z
N ILE A 1 -27.34 9.72 -17.31
CA ILE A 1 -26.13 8.93 -16.94
C ILE A 1 -26.62 7.62 -16.34
N ILE A 2 -26.04 6.47 -16.72
CA ILE A 2 -26.40 5.15 -16.20
C ILE A 2 -25.15 4.55 -15.55
N CYS A 3 -25.27 4.06 -14.31
CA CYS A 3 -24.20 3.38 -13.62
C CYS A 3 -24.09 1.93 -14.12
N GLU A 4 -22.93 1.53 -14.65
CA GLU A 4 -22.73 0.18 -15.18
C GLU A 4 -22.79 -0.92 -14.11
N LYS A 5 -22.45 -0.60 -12.84
CA LYS A 5 -22.44 -1.60 -11.75
C LYS A 5 -23.82 -1.86 -11.16
N THR A 6 -24.59 -0.80 -10.90
CA THR A 6 -25.88 -0.90 -10.20
C THR A 6 -27.08 -0.77 -11.14
N GLY A 7 -26.87 -0.26 -12.36
CA GLY A 7 -27.93 0.11 -13.29
C GLY A 7 -28.76 1.31 -12.87
N ILE A 8 -28.40 1.98 -11.76
CA ILE A 8 -29.03 3.23 -11.33
C ILE A 8 -28.78 4.31 -12.38
N TRP A 9 -29.80 5.12 -12.67
CA TRP A 9 -29.68 6.16 -13.68
C TRP A 9 -30.49 7.41 -13.36
N THR A 10 -30.10 8.50 -14.00
CA THR A 10 -30.81 9.78 -13.93
C THR A 10 -30.80 10.46 -15.31
N ARG A 11 -31.85 11.23 -15.58
CA ARG A 11 -31.99 12.07 -16.79
C ARG A 11 -31.48 13.49 -16.58
N ASP A 12 -31.74 14.07 -15.42
CA ASP A 12 -31.56 15.49 -15.10
C ASP A 12 -30.65 15.74 -13.89
N GLY A 13 -30.24 14.69 -13.18
CA GLY A 13 -29.46 14.78 -11.94
C GLY A 13 -30.29 15.07 -10.70
N ILE A 14 -31.61 15.24 -10.84
CA ILE A 14 -32.56 15.52 -9.77
C ILE A 14 -33.35 14.25 -9.44
N LEU A 15 -33.94 13.63 -10.46
CA LEU A 15 -34.71 12.38 -10.30
C LEU A 15 -33.83 11.17 -10.58
N TRP A 16 -33.84 10.22 -9.66
CA TRP A 16 -33.03 9.01 -9.72
C TRP A 16 -33.91 7.79 -9.85
N PHE A 17 -33.47 6.84 -10.67
CA PHE A 17 -34.22 5.63 -10.98
C PHE A 17 -33.34 4.40 -10.78
N SER A 18 -33.93 3.33 -10.27
CA SER A 18 -33.31 2.01 -10.21
C SER A 18 -33.15 1.40 -11.61
N SER A 19 -32.46 0.27 -11.68
CA SER A 19 -32.32 -0.50 -12.92
C SER A 19 -33.65 -1.02 -13.48
N SER A 20 -34.69 -1.15 -12.65
CA SER A 20 -36.06 -1.52 -13.06
C SER A 20 -36.92 -0.32 -13.47
N GLY A 21 -36.44 0.92 -13.29
CA GLY A 21 -37.14 2.14 -13.65
C GLY A 21 -38.04 2.72 -12.55
N GLU A 22 -37.96 2.20 -11.33
CA GLU A 22 -38.63 2.77 -10.16
C GLU A 22 -37.85 3.98 -9.63
N GLU A 23 -38.55 5.03 -9.20
CA GLU A 23 -37.92 6.22 -8.60
C GLU A 23 -37.31 5.87 -7.23
N ILE A 24 -36.08 6.34 -7.00
CA ILE A 24 -35.33 6.13 -5.76
C ILE A 24 -34.79 7.45 -5.22
N GLU A 25 -34.43 7.47 -3.94
CA GLU A 25 -33.71 8.61 -3.37
C GLU A 25 -32.34 8.80 -4.04
N PRO A 26 -31.88 10.06 -4.21
CA PRO A 26 -30.56 10.35 -4.76
C PRO A 26 -29.43 9.68 -3.94
N PRO A 27 -28.41 9.10 -4.59
CA PRO A 27 -27.24 8.59 -3.88
C PRO A 27 -26.49 9.69 -3.14
N ASP A 28 -25.91 9.36 -1.97
CA ASP A 28 -25.09 10.30 -1.17
C ASP A 28 -23.91 10.90 -1.95
N SER A 29 -23.36 10.14 -2.90
CA SER A 29 -22.29 10.62 -3.77
C SER A 29 -22.42 10.06 -5.18
N VAL A 30 -22.15 10.92 -6.16
CA VAL A 30 -22.23 10.61 -7.58
C VAL A 30 -20.92 11.00 -8.25
N THR A 31 -20.34 10.09 -9.00
CA THR A 31 -19.14 10.32 -9.80
C THR A 31 -19.36 9.79 -11.21
N PHE A 32 -18.56 10.26 -12.16
CA PHE A 32 -18.61 9.81 -13.55
C PHE A 32 -17.20 9.54 -14.07
N HIS A 33 -17.12 8.57 -14.97
CA HIS A 33 -15.97 8.37 -15.84
C HIS A 33 -16.21 9.14 -17.13
N ILE A 34 -15.28 10.00 -17.53
CA ILE A 34 -15.37 10.69 -18.82
C ILE A 34 -14.01 10.75 -19.48
N TRP A 35 -13.98 10.38 -20.75
CA TRP A 35 -12.77 10.46 -21.55
C TRP A 35 -12.50 11.90 -22.02
N THR A 36 -11.23 12.34 -21.97
CA THR A 36 -10.85 13.70 -22.43
C THR A 36 -11.18 13.93 -23.91
N ALA A 37 -11.32 12.89 -24.74
CA ALA A 37 -11.72 13.06 -26.15
C ALA A 37 -13.10 13.72 -26.34
N TYR A 38 -13.96 13.73 -25.31
CA TYR A 38 -15.23 14.46 -25.33
C TYR A 38 -15.08 15.96 -25.03
N SER A 39 -13.88 16.41 -24.62
CA SER A 39 -13.62 17.80 -24.25
C SER A 39 -13.38 18.67 -25.49
N PRO A 40 -14.06 19.84 -25.62
CA PRO A 40 -13.75 20.80 -26.67
C PRO A 40 -12.39 21.49 -26.47
N PHE A 41 -11.76 21.32 -25.30
CA PHE A 41 -10.48 21.93 -24.95
C PHE A 41 -9.27 21.10 -25.38
N THR A 42 -9.48 19.93 -25.98
CA THR A 42 -8.39 19.08 -26.49
C THR A 42 -8.69 18.56 -27.88
N THR A 43 -7.64 18.38 -28.68
CA THR A 43 -7.76 17.80 -30.02
C THR A 43 -7.25 16.36 -30.02
N TRP A 44 -7.75 15.54 -30.94
CA TRP A 44 -7.25 14.19 -31.19
C TRP A 44 -5.74 14.15 -31.42
N VAL A 45 -5.21 15.12 -32.16
CA VAL A 45 -3.77 15.23 -32.44
C VAL A 45 -2.97 15.45 -31.15
N GLN A 46 -3.50 16.27 -30.23
CA GLN A 46 -2.87 16.53 -28.94
C GLN A 46 -2.86 15.26 -28.06
N ILE A 47 -3.98 14.53 -28.00
CA ILE A 47 -4.08 13.25 -27.27
C ILE A 47 -3.02 12.24 -27.77
N VAL A 48 -2.89 12.10 -29.09
CA VAL A 48 -1.89 11.19 -29.69
C VAL A 48 -0.47 11.63 -29.37
N LYS A 49 -0.17 12.93 -29.42
CA LYS A 49 1.16 13.46 -29.04
C LYS A 49 1.46 13.18 -27.58
N ASP A 50 0.49 13.36 -26.69
CA ASP A 50 0.68 13.12 -25.27
C ASP A 50 0.84 11.63 -24.96
N TRP A 51 0.10 10.75 -25.65
CA TRP A 51 0.33 9.30 -25.59
C TRP A 51 1.75 8.93 -25.99
N MET A 52 2.26 9.47 -27.09
CA MET A 52 3.62 9.19 -27.57
C MET A 52 4.70 9.61 -26.56
N LYS A 53 4.48 10.69 -25.79
CA LYS A 53 5.38 11.14 -24.72
C LYS A 53 5.41 10.19 -23.51
N THR A 54 4.45 9.27 -23.38
CA THR A 54 4.43 8.28 -22.28
C THR A 54 5.31 7.07 -22.54
N LYS A 55 5.78 6.86 -23.78
CA LYS A 55 6.59 5.69 -24.12
C LYS A 55 7.88 5.67 -23.30
N GLY A 56 8.13 4.56 -22.61
CA GLY A 56 9.30 4.37 -21.76
C GLY A 56 9.18 4.98 -20.35
N ASP A 57 8.07 5.63 -20.01
CA ASP A 57 7.86 6.28 -18.72
C ASP A 57 6.52 5.83 -18.11
N THR A 58 6.61 4.87 -17.19
CA THR A 58 5.44 4.28 -16.50
C THR A 58 4.68 5.32 -15.69
N GLY A 59 5.36 6.33 -15.14
CA GLY A 59 4.72 7.42 -14.38
C GLY A 59 3.84 8.27 -15.28
N LYS A 60 4.38 8.73 -16.42
CA LYS A 60 3.60 9.47 -17.43
C LYS A 60 2.48 8.63 -18.02
N ARG A 61 2.70 7.33 -18.19
CA ARG A 61 1.66 6.41 -18.68
C ARG A 61 0.50 6.30 -17.69
N LYS A 62 0.78 6.18 -16.39
CA LYS A 62 -0.24 6.22 -15.33
C LYS A 62 -1.04 7.53 -15.37
N THR A 63 -0.35 8.68 -15.46
CA THR A 63 -1.03 9.98 -15.55
C THR A 63 -1.92 10.08 -16.78
N PHE A 64 -1.46 9.61 -17.94
CA PHE A 64 -2.26 9.61 -19.16
C PHE A 64 -3.51 8.73 -19.04
N VAL A 65 -3.39 7.52 -18.49
CA VAL A 65 -4.55 6.63 -18.30
C VAL A 65 -5.57 7.27 -17.34
N ASN A 66 -5.12 7.76 -16.18
CA ASN A 66 -6.02 8.36 -15.19
C ASN A 66 -6.66 9.66 -15.67
N THR A 67 -5.87 10.59 -16.21
CA THR A 67 -6.35 11.95 -16.50
C THR A 67 -6.85 12.08 -17.94
N THR A 68 -6.17 11.46 -18.91
CA THR A 68 -6.56 11.56 -20.31
C THR A 68 -7.64 10.55 -20.64
N LEU A 69 -7.48 9.25 -20.31
CA LEU A 69 -8.49 8.21 -20.58
C LEU A 69 -9.64 8.22 -19.58
N GLY A 70 -9.42 8.75 -18.37
CA GLY A 70 -10.37 8.70 -17.26
C GLY A 70 -10.37 7.33 -16.55
N GLU A 71 -9.56 6.38 -17.00
CA GLU A 71 -9.55 5.00 -16.53
C GLU A 71 -8.72 4.82 -15.25
N THR A 72 -9.08 3.84 -14.43
CA THR A 72 -8.28 3.48 -13.26
C THR A 72 -7.04 2.72 -13.67
N TRP A 73 -5.86 3.28 -13.39
CA TRP A 73 -4.59 2.57 -13.59
C TRP A 73 -4.35 1.48 -12.55
N GLU A 74 -4.34 0.23 -13.00
CA GLU A 74 -3.75 -0.88 -12.26
C GLU A 74 -2.28 -1.02 -12.65
N ALA A 75 -1.38 -0.76 -11.71
CA ALA A 75 0.01 -1.04 -11.94
C ALA A 75 0.15 -2.56 -12.03
N LYS A 76 0.57 -3.06 -13.20
CA LYS A 76 1.17 -4.39 -13.35
C LYS A 76 2.51 -4.42 -12.62
N ILE A 77 2.48 -4.21 -11.31
CA ILE A 77 3.57 -4.59 -10.41
C ILE A 77 3.66 -6.10 -10.61
N GLY A 78 4.83 -6.60 -11.00
CA GLY A 78 5.04 -8.04 -11.24
C GLY A 78 4.41 -8.84 -10.11
N GLU A 79 3.71 -9.91 -10.48
CA GLU A 79 2.95 -10.81 -9.60
C GLU A 79 3.29 -10.58 -8.13
N ARG A 80 2.44 -9.83 -7.41
CA ARG A 80 2.51 -9.88 -5.95
C ARG A 80 2.31 -11.34 -5.60
N PRO A 81 3.30 -12.03 -5.00
CA PRO A 81 3.12 -13.41 -4.60
C PRO A 81 1.89 -13.46 -3.70
N ASP A 82 1.02 -14.43 -3.94
CA ASP A 82 -0.21 -14.59 -3.17
C ASP A 82 0.13 -14.62 -1.67
N ALA A 83 -0.65 -13.91 -0.85
CA ALA A 83 -0.41 -13.83 0.57
C ALA A 83 -0.45 -15.22 1.22
N GLU A 84 -1.24 -16.14 0.66
CA GLU A 84 -1.31 -17.54 1.05
C GLU A 84 0.02 -18.27 0.76
N VAL A 85 0.57 -18.08 -0.45
CA VAL A 85 1.87 -18.65 -0.84
C VAL A 85 3.02 -18.11 0.02
N MET A 86 2.95 -16.83 0.42
CA MET A 86 3.92 -16.28 1.38
C MET A 86 3.77 -16.85 2.79
N ALA A 87 2.55 -17.17 3.22
CA ALA A 87 2.31 -17.76 4.53
C ALA A 87 2.84 -19.19 4.62
N GLU A 88 2.75 -19.97 3.55
CA GLU A 88 3.28 -21.34 3.46
C GLU A 88 4.82 -21.40 3.52
N ARG A 89 5.51 -20.33 3.12
CA ARG A 89 6.98 -20.23 3.17
C ARG A 89 7.53 -19.84 4.54
N LYS A 90 6.68 -19.65 5.56
CA LYS A 90 7.13 -19.30 6.91
C LYS A 90 7.79 -20.51 7.56
N GLU A 91 9.05 -20.36 7.95
CA GLU A 91 9.75 -21.37 8.74
C GLU A 91 9.67 -21.05 10.23
N HIS A 92 9.41 -22.07 11.05
CA HIS A 92 9.51 -21.96 12.51
C HIS A 92 10.95 -22.25 12.93
N TYR A 93 11.56 -21.33 13.67
CA TYR A 93 12.94 -21.47 14.13
C TYR A 93 13.01 -21.47 15.66
N SER A 94 13.84 -22.37 16.20
CA SER A 94 13.83 -22.70 17.63
C SER A 94 14.61 -21.72 18.53
N ALA A 95 15.43 -20.84 17.96
CA ALA A 95 16.27 -19.89 18.70
C ALA A 95 15.84 -18.46 18.39
N PRO A 96 15.87 -17.52 19.35
CA PRO A 96 15.51 -16.12 19.10
C PRO A 96 16.21 -15.52 17.88
N VAL A 97 17.51 -15.85 17.69
CA VAL A 97 18.24 -15.59 16.45
C VAL A 97 18.73 -16.89 15.82
N PRO A 98 18.31 -17.23 14.58
CA PRO A 98 18.87 -18.34 13.82
C PRO A 98 20.37 -18.20 13.54
N ASP A 99 21.11 -19.31 13.52
CA ASP A 99 22.57 -19.31 13.26
C ASP A 99 22.95 -18.76 11.87
N ARG A 100 22.02 -18.81 10.91
CA ARG A 100 22.18 -18.29 9.54
C ARG A 100 22.15 -16.77 9.45
N VAL A 101 21.70 -16.08 10.50
CA VAL A 101 21.69 -14.61 10.54
C VAL A 101 23.14 -14.12 10.56
N ALA A 102 23.49 -13.21 9.65
CA ALA A 102 24.78 -12.55 9.60
C ALA A 102 24.77 -11.24 10.41
N TYR A 103 23.72 -10.42 10.26
CA TYR A 103 23.56 -9.14 10.96
C TYR A 103 22.08 -8.84 11.25
N LEU A 104 21.84 -7.92 12.19
CA LEU A 104 20.52 -7.43 12.56
C LEU A 104 20.28 -6.01 12.05
N THR A 105 19.02 -5.69 11.78
CA THR A 105 18.56 -4.32 11.57
C THR A 105 17.29 -4.10 12.38
N ALA A 106 17.23 -3.01 13.14
CA ALA A 106 16.02 -2.57 13.82
C ALA A 106 15.39 -1.40 13.05
N GLY A 107 14.08 -1.47 12.83
CA GLY A 107 13.27 -0.36 12.31
C GLY A 107 12.22 0.01 13.34
N ILE A 108 12.07 1.32 13.60
CA ILE A 108 11.05 1.86 14.50
C ILE A 108 10.17 2.81 13.72
N ASP A 109 8.87 2.59 13.79
CA ASP A 109 7.85 3.48 13.23
C ASP A 109 7.12 4.21 14.36
N SER A 110 7.09 5.54 14.29
CA SER A 110 6.37 6.38 15.26
C SER A 110 4.96 6.67 14.75
N GLN A 111 3.97 6.33 15.57
CA GLN A 111 2.55 6.60 15.32
C GLN A 111 2.04 7.58 16.39
N LEU A 112 0.81 8.07 16.24
CA LEU A 112 0.26 9.06 17.17
C LEU A 112 0.15 8.52 18.61
N ASP A 113 -0.13 7.24 18.76
CA ASP A 113 -0.47 6.56 20.03
C ASP A 113 0.52 5.46 20.45
N ARG A 114 1.55 5.18 19.63
CA ARG A 114 2.51 4.10 19.88
C ARG A 114 3.79 4.22 19.05
N TYR A 115 4.80 3.45 19.45
CA TYR A 115 5.91 3.06 18.60
C TYR A 115 5.82 1.58 18.25
N GLU A 116 6.04 1.24 16.98
CA GLU A 116 6.21 -0.15 16.54
C GLU A 116 7.66 -0.40 16.14
N MET A 117 8.35 -1.24 16.91
CA MET A 117 9.71 -1.68 16.61
C MET A 117 9.71 -3.10 16.05
N ARG A 118 10.50 -3.31 15.00
CA ARG A 118 10.77 -4.63 14.42
C ARG A 118 12.25 -4.83 14.25
N VAL A 119 12.74 -5.98 14.72
CA VAL A 119 14.12 -6.40 14.52
C VAL A 119 14.14 -7.54 13.51
N TRP A 120 14.91 -7.33 12.44
CA TRP A 120 15.08 -8.29 11.36
C TRP A 120 16.51 -8.81 11.36
N GLY A 121 16.66 -10.12 11.23
CA GLY A 121 17.94 -10.77 10.99
C GLY A 121 18.07 -11.09 9.51
N TRP A 122 19.24 -10.82 8.94
CA TRP A 122 19.52 -11.00 7.52
C TRP A 122 20.58 -12.08 7.32
N GLY A 123 20.33 -12.97 6.36
CA GLY A 123 21.25 -14.02 5.96
C GLY A 123 21.64 -13.92 4.47
N PRO A 124 22.51 -14.82 4.00
CA PRO A 124 22.86 -14.89 2.59
C PRO A 124 21.64 -15.12 1.68
N GLY A 125 21.61 -14.48 0.51
CA GLY A 125 20.55 -14.68 -0.48
C GLY A 125 19.23 -13.96 -0.18
N GLU A 126 19.29 -12.81 0.49
CA GLU A 126 18.12 -11.98 0.88
C GLU A 126 17.13 -12.69 1.82
N GLU A 127 17.56 -13.80 2.43
CA GLU A 127 16.77 -14.43 3.48
C GLU A 127 16.73 -13.55 4.72
N SER A 128 15.53 -13.44 5.31
CA SER A 128 15.31 -12.65 6.50
C SER A 128 14.38 -13.34 7.49
N TRP A 129 14.60 -13.06 8.78
CA TRP A 129 13.82 -13.59 9.89
C TRP A 129 13.39 -12.45 10.81
N LEU A 130 12.13 -12.45 11.24
CA LEU A 130 11.59 -11.46 12.18
C LEU A 130 11.96 -11.86 13.61
N ILE A 131 13.07 -11.33 14.11
CA ILE A 131 13.67 -11.71 15.40
C ILE A 131 12.82 -11.24 16.57
N ASP A 132 12.36 -9.99 16.53
CA ASP A 132 11.56 -9.40 17.61
C ASP A 132 10.56 -8.38 17.06
N ARG A 133 9.44 -8.26 17.75
CA ARG A 133 8.42 -7.26 17.49
C ARG A 133 7.95 -6.70 18.82
N GLN A 134 8.16 -5.41 19.03
CA GLN A 134 7.76 -4.71 20.23
C GLN A 134 6.80 -3.57 19.86
N ILE A 135 5.70 -3.46 20.62
CA ILE A 135 4.75 -2.37 20.49
C ILE A 135 4.76 -1.62 21.81
N ILE A 136 5.19 -0.36 21.76
CA ILE A 136 5.32 0.49 22.93
C ILE A 136 4.19 1.52 22.86
N MET A 137 3.15 1.27 23.65
CA MET A 137 1.98 2.16 23.71
C MET A 137 2.35 3.45 24.44
N GLY A 138 1.96 4.60 23.88
CA GLY A 138 2.25 5.92 24.42
C GLY A 138 2.38 6.95 23.32
N ARG A 139 2.14 8.23 23.65
CA ARG A 139 2.33 9.31 22.69
C ARG A 139 3.83 9.46 22.37
N HIS A 140 4.13 9.77 21.11
CA HIS A 140 5.50 9.92 20.63
C HIS A 140 6.28 11.09 21.26
N ASP A 141 5.58 12.07 21.85
CA ASP A 141 6.15 13.24 22.51
C ASP A 141 6.27 13.10 24.04
N ASP A 142 5.88 11.95 24.60
CA ASP A 142 5.93 11.69 26.03
C ASP A 142 7.28 11.09 26.46
N GLU A 143 7.92 11.71 27.46
CA GLU A 143 9.26 11.34 27.94
C GLU A 143 9.32 9.90 28.49
N GLN A 144 8.28 9.44 29.19
CA GLN A 144 8.20 8.06 29.68
C GLN A 144 8.08 7.04 28.53
N THR A 145 7.46 7.44 27.43
CA THR A 145 7.35 6.62 26.23
C THR A 145 8.70 6.55 25.51
N LEU A 146 9.41 7.67 25.40
CA LEU A 146 10.76 7.71 24.81
C LEU A 146 11.77 6.86 25.60
N LEU A 147 11.74 6.88 26.94
CA LEU A 147 12.61 6.05 27.77
C LEU A 147 12.39 4.54 27.53
N ARG A 148 11.14 4.11 27.37
CA ARG A 148 10.82 2.71 27.04
C ARG A 148 11.27 2.33 25.62
N VAL A 149 11.23 3.27 24.68
CA VAL A 149 11.77 3.06 23.33
C VAL A 149 13.29 2.94 23.36
N ASP A 150 13.97 3.76 24.15
CA ASP A 150 15.42 3.69 24.32
C ASP A 150 15.88 2.36 24.95
N GLU A 151 15.15 1.87 25.97
CA GLU A 151 15.38 0.54 26.54
C GLU A 151 15.20 -0.57 25.50
N ALA A 152 14.18 -0.45 24.64
CA ALA A 152 13.93 -1.42 23.58
C ALA A 152 15.03 -1.41 22.50
N ILE A 153 15.56 -0.23 22.14
CA ILE A 153 16.66 -0.06 21.18
C ILE A 153 17.94 -0.72 21.70
N ASN A 154 18.24 -0.54 22.99
CA ASN A 154 19.48 -1.04 23.62
C ASN A 154 19.42 -2.53 23.99
N LYS A 155 18.36 -3.24 23.60
CA LYS A 155 18.20 -4.66 23.87
C LYS A 155 19.16 -5.49 23.03
N THR A 156 20.01 -6.26 23.69
CA THR A 156 20.92 -7.23 23.05
C THR A 156 20.21 -8.54 22.72
N TYR A 157 20.52 -9.13 21.57
CA TYR A 157 20.00 -10.43 21.13
C TYR A 157 21.09 -11.49 21.15
N THR A 158 20.82 -12.63 21.78
CA THR A 158 21.77 -13.74 21.85
C THR A 158 21.49 -14.79 20.77
N ARG A 159 22.54 -15.20 20.06
CA ARG A 159 22.50 -16.35 19.14
C ARG A 159 22.47 -17.68 19.91
N ARG A 160 22.14 -18.77 19.20
CA ARG A 160 22.18 -20.14 19.76
C ARG A 160 23.56 -20.53 20.32
N ASN A 161 24.64 -20.01 19.73
CA ASN A 161 26.02 -20.25 20.17
C ASN A 161 26.46 -19.37 21.36
N GLY A 162 25.56 -18.56 21.94
CA GLY A 162 25.87 -17.66 23.04
C GLY A 162 26.52 -16.34 22.63
N ALA A 163 26.78 -16.11 21.34
CA ALA A 163 27.29 -14.83 20.86
C ALA A 163 26.20 -13.75 20.93
N GLU A 164 26.55 -12.61 21.51
CA GLU A 164 25.68 -11.43 21.56
C GLU A 164 25.73 -10.65 20.25
N MET A 165 24.57 -10.15 19.84
CA MET A 165 24.41 -9.19 18.75
C MET A 165 23.63 -7.99 19.28
N SER A 166 24.22 -6.82 19.14
CA SER A 166 23.62 -5.51 19.39
C SER A 166 23.49 -4.77 18.07
#